data_AF-A0AAD9LI45-F1
#
_entry.id   AF-A0AAD9LI45-F1
#
_cell.length_a   1.000
_cell.length_b   1.000
_cell.length_c   1.000
_cell.angle_alpha   90.00
_cell.angle_beta   90.00
_cell.angle_gamma   90.00
#
_symmetry.space_group_name_H-M   'P 1'
#
loop_
_entity.id
_entity.type
_entity.pdbx_description
1 polymer ?
#
loop_
_entity_poly.entity_id
_entity_poly.type
_entity_poly.pdbx_seq_one_letter_code
_entity_poly.pdbx_strand_id
1 'polypeptide(L)'
;MVAAADSLSIKGTPLSGRPWKKEARPKRALSKSGGTKSAEERNRQKWLAAQAFKSSMKEVAAEASEAVKQAREARKIRSQKIKQKREKQQANEIRSAGNNVVVVNNKKVSKMSKKARRKLMKMTPEMMNLIKQK
;
A
#
# COMPACT_ATOMS: atom_id res chain seq x y z
N MET A 1 -14.96 33.27 -81.30
CA MET A 1 -14.60 33.87 -80.00
C MET A 1 -15.38 33.12 -78.93
N VAL A 2 -14.68 32.40 -78.05
CA VAL A 2 -15.25 31.55 -77.00
C VAL A 2 -15.41 32.42 -75.75
N ALA A 3 -16.65 32.75 -75.38
CA ALA A 3 -16.96 33.36 -74.09
C ALA A 3 -17.48 32.24 -73.17
N ALA A 4 -16.56 31.64 -72.42
CA ALA A 4 -16.87 30.69 -71.37
C ALA A 4 -17.62 31.41 -70.24
N ALA A 5 -18.82 30.92 -69.94
CA ALA A 5 -19.62 31.34 -68.81
C ALA A 5 -19.04 30.75 -67.50
N ASP A 6 -17.95 31.34 -67.00
CA ASP A 6 -17.37 30.99 -65.69
C ASP A 6 -17.90 31.90 -64.58
N SER A 7 -19.16 31.68 -64.21
CA SER A 7 -19.64 32.13 -62.89
C SER A 7 -20.54 31.08 -62.25
N LEU A 8 -19.91 30.03 -61.71
CA LEU A 8 -20.55 29.14 -60.74
C LEU A 8 -20.77 29.90 -59.42
N SER A 9 -21.78 30.75 -59.40
CA SER A 9 -22.39 31.31 -58.19
C SER A 9 -23.11 30.19 -57.44
N ILE A 10 -22.36 29.37 -56.71
CA ILE A 10 -22.95 28.37 -55.81
C ILE A 10 -23.44 29.08 -54.55
N LYS A 11 -24.66 29.63 -54.62
CA LYS A 11 -25.46 29.93 -53.44
C LYS A 11 -25.89 28.60 -52.83
N GLY A 12 -25.18 28.15 -51.79
CA GLY A 12 -25.76 27.30 -50.76
C GLY A 12 -25.94 25.82 -51.08
N THR A 13 -25.01 25.14 -51.76
CA THR A 13 -25.02 23.68 -51.87
C THR A 13 -24.23 23.04 -50.71
N PRO A 14 -24.86 22.30 -49.78
CA PRO A 14 -24.17 21.66 -48.66
C PRO A 14 -23.57 20.31 -49.07
N LEU A 15 -22.24 20.20 -49.14
CA LEU A 15 -21.55 18.90 -49.10
C LEU A 15 -21.74 18.31 -47.70
N SER A 16 -22.60 17.31 -47.55
CA SER A 16 -23.00 16.63 -46.30
C SER A 16 -23.96 17.39 -45.37
N GLY A 17 -25.07 17.91 -45.90
CA GLY A 17 -26.29 18.24 -45.11
C GLY A 17 -26.16 19.26 -43.97
N ARG A 18 -24.97 19.83 -43.75
CA ARG A 18 -24.69 20.82 -42.72
C ARG A 18 -24.26 22.11 -43.43
N PRO A 19 -25.02 23.20 -43.31
CA PRO A 19 -24.58 24.48 -43.85
C PRO A 19 -23.27 24.89 -43.17
N TRP A 20 -22.25 25.18 -43.97
CA TRP A 20 -21.00 25.77 -43.49
C TRP A 20 -21.38 27.10 -42.83
N LYS A 21 -21.27 27.20 -41.50
CA LYS A 21 -21.52 28.46 -40.80
C LYS A 21 -20.47 29.45 -41.32
N LYS A 22 -20.90 30.47 -42.09
CA LYS A 22 -20.04 31.57 -42.55
C LYS A 22 -19.33 32.27 -41.39
N GLU A 23 -19.89 32.17 -40.20
CA GLU A 23 -19.31 32.64 -38.94
C GLU A 23 -18.91 31.46 -38.04
N ALA A 24 -18.02 30.59 -38.52
CA ALA A 24 -17.27 29.75 -37.62
C ALA A 24 -16.31 30.67 -36.85
N ARG A 25 -16.76 31.21 -35.71
CA ARG A 25 -15.85 31.88 -34.76
C ARG A 25 -14.63 30.98 -34.59
N PRO A 26 -13.39 31.48 -34.79
CA PRO A 26 -12.22 30.64 -34.66
C PRO A 26 -12.25 29.97 -33.29
N LYS A 27 -12.23 28.63 -33.25
CA LYS A 27 -12.25 27.79 -32.02
C LYS A 27 -11.04 28.01 -31.11
N ARG A 28 -10.26 29.07 -31.36
CA ARG A 28 -9.13 29.53 -30.55
C ARG A 28 -9.37 30.99 -30.18
N ALA A 29 -10.39 31.25 -29.37
CA ALA A 29 -10.33 32.38 -28.43
C ALA A 29 -9.25 32.06 -27.39
N LEU A 30 -7.98 32.11 -27.80
CA LEU A 30 -6.82 31.79 -26.95
C LEU A 30 -6.41 32.93 -26.02
N SER A 31 -7.12 34.05 -26.04
CA SER A 31 -7.01 35.07 -25.02
C SER A 31 -8.30 35.07 -24.20
N LYS A 32 -8.20 34.55 -22.98
CA LYS A 32 -9.03 35.02 -21.87
C LYS A 32 -8.78 36.53 -21.83
N SER A 33 -9.68 37.34 -22.41
CA SER A 33 -9.58 38.79 -22.32
C SER A 33 -9.72 39.17 -20.85
N GLY A 34 -8.70 39.79 -20.27
CA GLY A 34 -8.73 40.27 -18.88
C GLY A 34 -7.54 39.87 -17.99
N GLY A 35 -6.48 39.26 -18.53
CA GLY A 35 -5.22 39.06 -17.81
C GLY A 35 -4.13 39.99 -18.33
N THR A 36 -3.46 40.73 -17.46
CA THR A 36 -2.32 41.62 -17.79
C THR A 36 -1.09 40.87 -18.35
N LYS A 37 -1.10 39.54 -18.34
CA LYS A 37 0.03 38.68 -18.71
C LYS A 37 -0.16 38.01 -20.07
N SER A 38 0.91 37.95 -20.86
CA SER A 38 0.92 37.32 -22.17
C SER A 38 0.58 35.81 -22.09
N ALA A 39 0.11 35.23 -23.19
CA ALA A 39 -0.21 33.80 -23.23
C ALA A 39 1.01 32.91 -22.93
N GLU A 40 2.20 33.33 -23.39
CA GLU A 40 3.47 32.66 -23.16
C GLU A 40 3.86 32.67 -21.69
N GLU A 41 3.71 33.82 -21.01
CA GLU A 41 4.03 33.94 -19.60
C GLU A 41 3.12 33.07 -18.72
N ARG A 42 1.83 32.98 -19.06
CA ARG A 42 0.88 32.08 -18.39
C ARG A 42 1.27 30.62 -18.56
N ASN A 43 1.73 30.22 -19.75
CA ASN A 43 2.20 28.85 -19.99
C ASN A 43 3.48 28.56 -19.21
N ARG A 44 4.43 29.51 -19.17
CA ARG A 44 5.65 29.39 -18.38
C ARG A 44 5.36 29.27 -16.89
N GLN A 45 4.45 30.09 -16.34
CA GLN A 45 4.04 30.02 -14.94
C GLN A 45 3.38 28.68 -14.60
N LYS A 46 2.52 28.15 -15.48
CA LYS A 46 1.93 26.81 -15.29
C LYS A 46 2.99 25.71 -15.28
N TRP A 47 3.97 25.79 -16.18
CA TRP A 47 5.06 24.81 -16.23
C TRP A 47 5.93 24.87 -14.97
N LEU A 48 6.30 26.08 -14.52
CA LEU A 48 7.07 26.27 -13.29
C LEU A 48 6.30 25.75 -12.06
N ALA A 49 5.00 26.05 -11.95
CA ALA A 49 4.16 25.54 -10.87
C ALA A 49 4.07 24.01 -10.89
N ALA A 50 3.96 23.39 -12.07
CA ALA A 50 3.96 21.94 -12.21
C ALA A 50 5.30 21.31 -11.81
N GLN A 51 6.43 21.93 -12.14
CA GLN A 51 7.75 21.46 -11.70
C GLN A 51 7.92 21.58 -10.19
N ALA A 52 7.54 22.72 -9.60
CA ALA A 52 7.59 22.93 -8.15
C ALA A 52 6.74 21.89 -7.41
N PHE A 53 5.52 21.64 -7.89
CA PHE A 53 4.64 20.61 -7.32
C PHE A 53 5.23 19.19 -7.46
N LYS A 54 5.86 18.88 -8.60
CA LYS A 54 6.52 17.59 -8.79
C LYS A 54 7.69 17.40 -7.81
N SER A 55 8.46 18.45 -7.54
CA SER A 55 9.55 18.40 -6.57
C SER A 55 9.02 18.22 -5.15
N SER A 56 7.99 18.97 -4.74
CA SER A 56 7.40 18.81 -3.41
C SER A 56 6.78 17.41 -3.20
N MET A 57 6.14 16.86 -4.23
CA MET A 57 5.63 15.47 -4.16
C MET A 57 6.74 14.43 -4.04
N LYS A 58 7.91 14.67 -4.63
CA LYS A 58 9.06 13.78 -4.45
C LYS A 58 9.60 13.82 -3.02
N GLU A 59 9.66 15.01 -2.42
CA GLU A 59 10.08 15.18 -1.02
C GLU A 59 9.11 14.47 -0.08
N VAL A 60 7.80 14.69 -0.25
CA VAL A 60 6.76 13.99 0.54
C VAL A 60 6.83 12.48 0.34
N ALA A 61 7.04 12.00 -0.88
CA ALA A 61 7.19 10.57 -1.15
C ALA A 61 8.44 9.98 -0.49
N ALA A 62 9.56 10.71 -0.49
CA ALA A 62 10.78 10.30 0.18
C ALA A 62 10.57 10.19 1.70
N GLU A 63 10.01 11.22 2.33
CA GLU A 63 9.68 11.25 3.76
C GLU A 63 8.73 10.10 4.15
N ALA A 64 7.65 9.91 3.38
CA ALA A 64 6.72 8.80 3.60
C ALA A 64 7.41 7.43 3.49
N SER A 65 8.34 7.27 2.54
CA SER A 65 9.09 6.03 2.37
C SER A 65 10.03 5.75 3.55
N GLU A 66 10.64 6.78 4.12
CA GLU A 66 11.49 6.68 5.29
C GLU A 66 10.69 6.33 6.54
N ALA A 67 9.55 6.99 6.75
CA ALA A 67 8.63 6.67 7.84
C ALA A 67 8.17 5.19 7.80
N VAL A 68 7.85 4.68 6.61
CA VAL A 68 7.48 3.25 6.44
C VAL A 68 8.64 2.32 6.75
N LYS A 69 9.88 2.66 6.36
CA LYS A 69 11.08 1.86 6.70
C LYS A 69 11.30 1.81 8.20
N GLN A 70 11.25 2.96 8.88
CA GLN A 70 11.40 3.05 10.33
C GLN A 70 10.33 2.23 11.06
N ALA A 71 9.06 2.31 10.64
CA ALA A 71 7.99 1.51 11.22
C ALA A 71 8.19 -0.01 11.03
N ARG A 72 8.69 -0.43 9.86
CA ARG A 72 9.03 -1.84 9.59
C ARG A 72 10.15 -2.33 10.50
N GLU A 73 11.20 -1.53 10.70
CA GLU A 73 12.31 -1.86 11.59
C GLU A 73 11.86 -1.95 13.05
N ALA A 74 11.07 -0.98 13.53
CA ALA A 74 10.50 -1.02 14.87
C ALA A 74 9.66 -2.29 15.11
N ARG A 75 8.88 -2.72 14.11
CA ARG A 75 8.11 -3.96 14.17
C ARG A 75 9.00 -5.20 14.27
N LYS A 76 10.08 -5.26 13.48
CA LYS A 76 11.07 -6.36 13.54
C LYS A 76 11.71 -6.45 14.92
N ILE A 77 12.16 -5.31 15.46
CA ILE A 77 12.79 -5.23 16.79
C ILE A 77 11.82 -5.71 17.88
N ARG A 78 10.55 -5.26 17.83
CA ARG A 78 9.53 -5.70 18.79
C ARG A 78 9.29 -7.21 18.71
N SER A 79 9.20 -7.76 17.50
CA SER A 79 9.03 -9.20 17.29
C SER A 79 10.20 -10.01 17.85
N GLN A 80 11.43 -9.56 17.62
CA GLN A 80 12.63 -10.19 18.18
C GLN A 80 12.64 -10.14 19.71
N LYS A 81 12.31 -9.00 20.32
CA LYS A 81 12.20 -8.88 21.78
C LYS A 81 11.17 -9.84 22.36
N ILE A 82 10.02 -10.03 21.71
CA ILE A 82 8.99 -10.98 22.16
C ILE A 82 9.52 -12.42 22.05
N LYS A 83 10.19 -12.77 20.94
CA LYS A 83 10.77 -14.10 20.74
C LYS A 83 11.81 -14.41 21.82
N GLN A 84 12.75 -13.49 22.06
CA GLN A 84 13.76 -13.63 23.12
C GLN A 84 13.14 -13.76 24.52
N LYS A 85 12.07 -13.00 24.82
CA LYS A 85 11.36 -13.15 26.11
C LYS A 85 10.74 -14.55 26.24
N ARG A 86 10.12 -15.08 25.19
CA ARG A 86 9.54 -16.43 25.19
C ARG A 86 10.62 -17.51 25.31
N GLU A 87 11.72 -17.38 24.59
CA GLU A 87 12.86 -18.30 24.67
C GLU A 87 13.48 -18.30 26.08
N LYS A 88 13.66 -17.13 26.70
CA LYS A 88 14.12 -17.03 28.08
C LYS A 88 13.15 -17.66 29.07
N GLN A 89 11.83 -17.48 28.88
CA GLN A 89 10.82 -18.15 29.70
C GLN A 89 10.90 -19.67 29.55
N GLN A 90 10.97 -20.18 28.32
CA GLN A 90 11.12 -21.60 28.05
C GLN A 90 12.42 -22.17 28.64
N ALA A 91 13.54 -21.47 28.48
CA ALA A 91 14.82 -21.89 29.05
C ALA A 91 14.77 -21.92 30.59
N ASN A 92 14.13 -20.94 31.22
CA ASN A 92 13.93 -20.92 32.67
C ASN A 92 12.97 -22.02 33.13
N GLU A 93 11.90 -22.30 32.39
CA GLU A 93 10.99 -23.41 32.65
C GLU A 93 11.73 -24.75 32.55
N ILE A 94 12.55 -24.97 31.51
CA ILE A 94 13.37 -26.18 31.36
C ILE A 94 14.40 -26.30 32.49
N ARG A 95 15.09 -25.19 32.83
CA ARG A 95 16.11 -25.17 33.89
C ARG A 95 15.50 -25.41 35.28
N SER A 96 14.34 -24.81 35.57
CA SER A 96 13.64 -24.98 36.85
C SER A 96 12.91 -26.32 36.96
N ALA A 97 12.50 -26.91 35.84
CA ALA A 97 11.92 -28.23 35.76
C ALA A 97 12.90 -29.36 36.12
N GLY A 98 14.20 -29.18 35.88
CA GLY A 98 15.21 -30.24 36.02
C GLY A 98 14.96 -31.42 35.07
N ASN A 99 15.81 -32.45 35.15
CA ASN A 99 15.88 -33.58 34.20
C ASN A 99 14.60 -34.48 34.12
N ASN A 100 13.52 -34.15 34.85
CA ASN A 100 12.38 -35.04 35.08
C ASN A 100 11.03 -34.55 34.55
N VAL A 101 10.95 -33.42 33.83
CA VAL A 101 9.67 -32.97 33.27
C VAL A 101 9.44 -33.56 31.89
N VAL A 102 8.57 -34.56 31.84
CA VAL A 102 7.94 -35.02 30.59
C VAL A 102 7.05 -33.87 30.08
N VAL A 103 7.48 -33.19 29.02
CA VAL A 103 6.63 -32.22 28.31
C VAL A 103 5.55 -33.00 27.57
N VAL A 104 4.47 -33.35 28.27
CA VAL A 104 3.34 -34.06 27.66
C VAL A 104 2.41 -33.03 27.02
N ASN A 105 2.86 -32.43 25.91
CA ASN A 105 2.03 -31.55 25.09
C ASN A 105 1.07 -32.38 24.21
N ASN A 106 0.26 -33.22 24.85
CA ASN A 106 -0.64 -34.16 24.21
C ASN A 106 -2.10 -33.77 24.48
N LYS A 107 -2.96 -33.85 23.45
CA LYS A 107 -4.39 -33.45 23.50
C LYS A 107 -5.16 -34.16 24.63
N LYS A 108 -4.71 -35.36 25.02
CA LYS A 108 -5.27 -36.13 26.16
C LYS A 108 -5.00 -35.45 27.51
N VAL A 109 -3.84 -34.83 27.70
CA VAL A 109 -3.47 -34.13 28.94
C VAL A 109 -4.21 -32.79 29.07
N SER A 110 -4.50 -32.11 27.95
CA SER A 110 -5.32 -30.88 27.98
C SER A 110 -6.79 -31.16 28.33
N LYS A 111 -7.29 -32.38 28.10
CA LYS A 111 -8.64 -32.81 28.48
C LYS A 111 -8.77 -33.27 29.94
N MET A 112 -7.66 -33.48 30.66
CA MET A 112 -7.68 -33.90 32.07
C MET A 112 -8.05 -32.75 33.03
N SER A 113 -8.50 -33.09 34.24
CA SER A 113 -8.72 -32.09 35.29
C SER A 113 -7.41 -31.41 35.74
N LYS A 114 -7.50 -30.19 36.27
CA LYS A 114 -6.34 -29.41 36.76
C LYS A 114 -5.53 -30.17 37.81
N LYS A 115 -6.20 -30.91 38.71
CA LYS A 115 -5.54 -31.73 39.75
C LYS A 115 -4.78 -32.90 39.14
N ALA A 116 -5.39 -33.61 38.18
CA ALA A 116 -4.76 -34.76 37.54
C ALA A 116 -3.54 -34.37 36.68
N ARG A 117 -3.63 -33.25 35.94
CA ARG A 117 -2.47 -32.68 35.22
C ARG A 117 -1.29 -32.38 36.14
N ARG A 118 -1.55 -31.70 37.26
CA ARG A 118 -0.51 -31.36 38.25
C ARG A 118 0.12 -32.59 38.89
N LYS A 119 -0.64 -33.67 39.10
CA LYS A 119 -0.11 -34.92 39.63
C LYS A 119 0.81 -35.60 38.61
N LEU A 120 0.40 -35.64 37.34
CA LEU A 120 1.17 -36.23 36.24
C LEU A 120 2.49 -35.49 35.96
N MET A 121 2.50 -34.16 36.04
CA MET A 121 3.73 -33.36 35.89
C MET A 121 4.71 -33.51 37.08
N LYS A 122 4.24 -33.99 38.23
CA LYS A 122 5.06 -34.27 39.42
C LYS A 122 5.56 -35.71 39.48
N MET A 123 5.12 -36.58 38.57
CA MET A 123 5.54 -37.97 38.55
C MET A 123 6.89 -38.09 37.86
N THR A 124 7.84 -38.77 38.52
CA THR A 124 9.13 -39.09 37.92
C THR A 124 8.98 -40.17 36.84
N PRO A 125 9.90 -40.24 35.87
CA PRO A 125 9.89 -41.27 34.83
C PRO A 125 9.82 -42.70 35.39
N GLU A 126 10.48 -42.96 36.52
CA GLU A 126 10.47 -44.27 37.18
C GLU A 126 9.09 -44.66 37.71
N MET A 127 8.40 -43.72 38.36
CA MET A 127 7.04 -43.98 38.85
C MET A 127 6.02 -44.12 37.70
N MET A 128 6.25 -43.44 36.57
CA MET A 128 5.43 -43.61 35.37
C MET A 128 5.62 -44.99 34.73
N ASN A 129 6.85 -45.53 34.76
CA ASN A 129 7.13 -46.88 34.27
C ASN A 129 6.51 -47.96 35.17
N LEU A 130 6.56 -47.79 36.50
CA LEU A 130 5.87 -48.66 37.46
C LEU A 130 4.35 -48.74 37.24
N ILE A 131 3.72 -47.63 36.84
CA ILE A 131 2.28 -47.60 36.53
C ILE A 131 1.98 -48.29 35.19
N LYS A 132 2.87 -48.17 34.19
CA LYS A 132 2.70 -48.81 32.87
C LYS A 132 2.96 -50.32 32.86
N GLN A 133 3.69 -50.83 33.86
CA GLN A 133 3.99 -52.26 34.00
C GLN A 133 2.91 -53.04 34.75
N LYS A 134 1.91 -52.36 35.31
CA LYS A 134 0.67 -52.97 35.81
C LYS A 134 -0.38 -53.01 34.71
#